data_AF-A0ABD3SB35-F1
#
_entry.id   AF-A0ABD3SB35-F1
#
_cell.length_a   1.000
_cell.length_b   1.000
_cell.length_c   1.000
_cell.angle_alpha   90.00
_cell.angle_beta   90.00
_cell.angle_gamma   90.00
#
_symmetry.space_group_name_H-M   'P 1'
#
loop_
_entity.id
_entity.type
_entity.pdbx_description
1 polymer ?
#
loop_
_entity_poly.entity_id
_entity_poly.type
_entity_poly.pdbx_seq_one_letter_code
_entity_poly.pdbx_strand_id
1 'polypeptide(L)'
;MSKLKSSSRLIDINGILSMQKEMGMDFIHMCDLIQGVIVIQFPAMKKIVQNNEFYAFQTDTIEGWISQASTDFKWNAHVTSVHCDTISRHVPVLVSLTRSRTTNDYKIHFDHLFKSMECQTFEQFLDRFPGNISDFSAAEQARFKTSLIDLATSLGRETIDVDKLMQQTYRFCEVRKYFPGLFSEFNISGFLVGSLDG
;
A
#
# COMPACT_ATOMS: atom_id res chain seq x y z
N MET A 1 14.31 -36.24 -6.56
CA MET A 1 13.64 -34.94 -6.78
C MET A 1 12.23 -35.00 -6.19
N SER A 2 12.07 -34.64 -4.92
CA SER A 2 10.74 -34.54 -4.30
C SER A 2 10.10 -33.23 -4.74
N LYS A 3 8.96 -33.31 -5.43
CA LYS A 3 8.10 -32.16 -5.69
C LYS A 3 7.76 -31.50 -4.35
N LEU A 4 8.24 -30.29 -4.12
CA LEU A 4 7.75 -29.40 -3.06
C LEU A 4 6.24 -29.26 -3.29
N LYS A 5 5.44 -29.99 -2.51
CA LYS A 5 4.00 -29.77 -2.46
C LYS A 5 3.81 -28.33 -2.03
N SER A 6 3.15 -27.54 -2.88
CA SER A 6 2.60 -26.24 -2.52
C SER A 6 1.79 -26.44 -1.25
N SER A 7 2.35 -26.01 -0.12
CA SER A 7 1.62 -25.84 1.12
C SER A 7 0.63 -24.72 0.82
N SER A 8 -0.62 -25.06 0.55
CA SER A 8 -1.71 -24.10 0.67
C SER A 8 -1.61 -23.55 2.08
N ARG A 9 -1.20 -22.29 2.21
CA ARG A 9 -1.09 -21.60 3.49
C ARG A 9 -2.52 -21.31 3.92
N LEU A 10 -3.10 -22.27 4.63
CA LEU A 10 -4.39 -22.13 5.26
C LEU A 10 -4.25 -21.01 6.30
N ILE A 11 -4.98 -19.91 6.14
CA ILE A 11 -5.12 -18.95 7.24
C ILE A 11 -6.28 -19.42 8.10
N ASP A 12 -5.94 -19.77 9.33
CA ASP A 12 -6.88 -19.81 10.44
C ASP A 12 -6.90 -18.42 11.07
N ILE A 13 -8.03 -17.72 10.97
CA ILE A 13 -8.22 -16.40 11.59
C ILE A 13 -8.02 -16.51 13.12
N ASN A 14 -8.44 -17.63 13.72
CA ASN A 14 -8.16 -17.90 15.13
C ASN A 14 -6.65 -18.08 15.36
N GLY A 15 -5.93 -18.60 14.38
CA GLY A 15 -4.47 -18.66 14.37
C GLY A 15 -3.82 -17.27 14.37
N ILE A 16 -4.32 -16.32 13.57
CA ILE A 16 -3.82 -14.93 13.58
C ILE A 16 -4.07 -14.26 14.95
N LEU A 17 -5.27 -14.43 15.51
CA LEU A 17 -5.61 -13.91 16.84
C LEU A 17 -4.77 -14.57 17.95
N SER A 18 -4.54 -15.88 17.87
CA SER A 18 -3.70 -16.62 18.82
C SER A 18 -2.24 -16.19 18.72
N MET A 19 -1.73 -15.99 17.51
CA MET A 19 -0.38 -15.48 17.26
C MET A 19 -0.17 -14.11 17.92
N GLN A 20 -1.17 -13.22 17.86
CA GLN A 20 -1.10 -11.94 18.57
C GLN A 20 -0.88 -12.12 20.08
N LYS A 21 -1.66 -13.01 20.69
CA LYS A 21 -1.58 -13.31 22.11
C LYS A 21 -0.26 -13.98 22.49
N GLU A 22 0.21 -14.94 21.69
CA GLU A 22 1.45 -15.68 21.92
C GLU A 22 2.69 -14.79 21.79
N MET A 23 2.69 -13.88 20.81
CA MET A 23 3.79 -12.94 20.61
C MET A 23 3.80 -11.81 21.64
N GLY A 24 2.72 -11.60 22.37
CA GLY A 24 2.58 -10.48 23.32
C GLY A 24 2.72 -9.11 22.64
N MET A 25 2.35 -9.01 21.36
CA MET A 25 2.43 -7.80 20.55
C MET A 25 1.07 -7.49 19.97
N ASP A 26 0.64 -6.23 19.97
CA ASP A 26 -0.58 -5.81 19.29
C ASP A 26 -0.27 -5.44 17.84
N PHE A 27 -0.71 -6.27 16.88
CA PHE A 27 -0.45 -6.06 15.45
C PHE A 27 -1.70 -6.11 14.58
N ILE A 28 -2.86 -6.47 15.15
CA ILE A 28 -4.15 -6.50 14.46
C ILE A 28 -4.88 -5.21 14.80
N HIS A 29 -4.80 -4.24 13.89
CA HIS A 29 -5.40 -2.92 14.10
C HIS A 29 -6.91 -2.91 13.85
N MET A 30 -7.41 -3.88 13.06
CA MET A 30 -8.83 -4.05 12.78
C MET A 30 -9.11 -5.52 12.48
N CYS A 31 -10.19 -6.05 13.02
CA CYS A 31 -10.72 -7.37 12.68
C CYS A 31 -12.25 -7.28 12.64
N ASP A 32 -12.79 -7.04 11.46
CA ASP A 32 -14.23 -7.02 11.21
C ASP A 32 -14.59 -8.20 10.31
N LEU A 33 -15.07 -9.28 10.93
CA LEU A 33 -15.44 -10.51 10.21
C LEU A 33 -16.78 -10.39 9.48
N ILE A 34 -17.59 -9.37 9.79
CA ILE A 34 -18.86 -9.11 9.10
C ILE A 34 -18.55 -8.42 7.77
N GLN A 35 -17.77 -7.33 7.81
CA GLN A 35 -17.26 -6.68 6.59
C GLN A 35 -16.25 -7.57 5.86
N GLY A 36 -15.61 -8.49 6.57
CA GLY A 36 -14.62 -9.40 6.00
C GLY A 36 -13.30 -8.68 5.75
N VAL A 37 -12.83 -7.91 6.72
CA VAL A 37 -11.58 -7.15 6.66
C VAL A 37 -10.76 -7.37 7.93
N ILE A 38 -9.47 -7.67 7.77
CA ILE A 38 -8.48 -7.73 8.84
C ILE A 38 -7.31 -6.84 8.45
N VAL A 39 -6.94 -5.87 9.28
CA VAL A 39 -5.78 -4.99 9.05
C VAL A 39 -4.67 -5.36 10.02
N ILE A 40 -3.50 -5.66 9.47
CA ILE A 40 -2.32 -6.15 10.17
C ILE A 40 -1.18 -5.14 9.96
N GLN A 41 -0.63 -4.64 11.06
CA GLN A 41 0.57 -3.83 11.08
C GLN A 41 1.36 -4.12 12.36
N PHE A 42 2.55 -4.69 12.22
CA PHE A 42 3.43 -4.89 13.37
C PHE A 42 4.00 -3.56 13.86
N PRO A 43 4.37 -3.45 15.15
CA PRO A 43 5.02 -2.23 15.66
C PRO A 43 6.27 -1.81 14.87
N ALA A 44 7.06 -2.77 14.40
CA ALA A 44 8.22 -2.49 13.53
C ALA A 44 7.81 -1.92 12.16
N MET A 45 6.72 -2.41 11.58
CA MET A 45 6.17 -1.89 10.33
C MET A 45 5.72 -0.44 10.49
N LYS A 46 4.99 -0.15 11.57
CA LYS A 46 4.55 1.21 11.90
C LYS A 46 5.74 2.17 12.06
N LYS A 47 6.79 1.75 12.77
CA LYS A 47 8.04 2.55 12.88
C LYS A 47 8.67 2.85 11.53
N ILE A 48 8.64 1.89 10.58
CA ILE A 48 9.14 2.12 9.22
C ILE A 48 8.28 3.18 8.52
N VAL A 49 6.94 3.09 8.59
CA VAL A 49 6.05 4.12 8.02
C VAL A 49 6.38 5.50 8.58
N GLN A 50 6.59 5.60 9.89
CA GLN A 50 6.84 6.88 10.56
C GLN A 50 8.23 7.47 10.27
N ASN A 51 9.23 6.65 9.96
CA ASN A 51 10.59 7.10 9.72
C ASN A 51 10.95 7.15 8.23
N ASN A 52 10.03 6.78 7.35
CA ASN A 52 10.26 6.79 5.91
C ASN A 52 9.91 8.17 5.32
N GLU A 53 10.95 8.92 4.97
CA GLU A 53 10.82 10.26 4.39
C GLU A 53 11.18 10.30 2.90
N PHE A 54 11.81 9.24 2.38
CA PHE A 54 12.46 9.28 1.06
C PHE A 54 11.80 8.41 0.00
N TYR A 55 11.31 7.23 0.40
CA TYR A 55 10.86 6.23 -0.57
C TYR A 55 9.34 6.20 -0.65
N ALA A 56 8.81 6.44 -1.84
CA ALA A 56 7.38 6.27 -2.08
C ALA A 56 6.96 4.84 -1.67
N PHE A 57 5.81 4.74 -1.02
CA PHE A 57 5.20 3.45 -0.73
C PHE A 57 4.78 2.77 -2.03
N GLN A 58 4.73 1.44 -2.04
CA GLN A 58 4.17 0.67 -3.14
C GLN A 58 3.02 -0.18 -2.60
N THR A 59 1.82 0.00 -3.14
CA THR A 59 0.64 -0.78 -2.75
C THR A 59 0.23 -1.72 -3.87
N ASP A 60 0.16 -3.01 -3.52
CA ASP A 60 -0.18 -4.11 -4.42
C ASP A 60 -1.30 -4.97 -3.84
N THR A 61 -2.07 -5.61 -4.71
CA THR A 61 -3.11 -6.56 -4.32
C THR A 61 -2.81 -7.96 -4.83
N ILE A 62 -2.72 -8.92 -3.91
CA ILE A 62 -2.56 -10.35 -4.22
C ILE A 62 -3.93 -11.02 -4.09
N GLU A 63 -4.47 -11.47 -5.22
CA GLU A 63 -5.85 -11.96 -5.30
C GLU A 63 -5.97 -13.46 -5.06
N GLY A 64 -6.99 -13.84 -4.29
CA GLY A 64 -7.39 -15.24 -4.12
C GLY A 64 -6.28 -16.17 -3.62
N TRP A 65 -5.26 -15.62 -2.96
CA TRP A 65 -4.04 -16.34 -2.61
C TRP A 65 -4.16 -17.09 -1.28
N ILE A 66 -5.05 -16.63 -0.41
CA ILE A 66 -5.17 -17.10 0.95
C ILE A 66 -6.44 -17.94 1.07
N SER A 67 -6.27 -19.26 1.16
CA SER A 67 -7.36 -20.21 1.40
C SER A 67 -7.74 -20.27 2.88
N GLN A 68 -9.03 -20.27 3.18
CA GLN A 68 -9.53 -20.57 4.52
C GLN A 68 -9.77 -22.07 4.68
N ALA A 69 -9.29 -22.68 5.76
CA ALA A 69 -9.25 -24.14 5.92
C ALA A 69 -10.62 -24.85 5.82
N SER A 70 -11.70 -24.15 6.20
CA SER A 70 -13.04 -24.72 6.32
C SER A 70 -14.00 -24.30 5.20
N THR A 71 -13.55 -23.51 4.22
CA THR A 71 -14.40 -22.98 3.15
C THR A 71 -13.62 -22.88 1.84
N ASP A 72 -14.29 -22.99 0.69
CA ASP A 72 -13.69 -22.67 -0.63
C ASP A 72 -13.41 -21.16 -0.81
N PHE A 73 -13.63 -20.39 0.25
CA PHE A 73 -13.44 -18.96 0.28
C PHE A 73 -11.94 -18.61 0.23
N LYS A 74 -11.62 -17.60 -0.59
CA LYS A 74 -10.25 -17.11 -0.76
C LYS A 74 -10.19 -15.63 -0.42
N TRP A 75 -9.31 -15.30 0.51
CA TRP A 75 -9.02 -13.92 0.90
C TRP A 75 -8.05 -13.28 -0.10
N ASN A 76 -8.22 -11.99 -0.32
CA ASN A 76 -7.24 -11.13 -0.99
C ASN A 76 -6.32 -10.51 0.07
N ALA A 77 -5.11 -10.13 -0.34
CA ALA A 77 -4.19 -9.38 0.51
C ALA A 77 -3.78 -8.10 -0.21
N HIS A 78 -4.14 -6.95 0.37
CA HIS A 78 -3.57 -5.66 -0.01
C HIS A 78 -2.32 -5.44 0.83
N VAL A 79 -1.21 -5.14 0.18
CA VAL A 79 0.09 -4.97 0.84
C VAL A 79 0.67 -3.64 0.41
N THR A 80 0.85 -2.73 1.37
CA THR A 80 1.75 -1.59 1.20
C THR A 80 3.14 -1.99 1.64
N SER A 81 4.14 -1.70 0.81
CA SER A 81 5.55 -1.94 1.07
C SER A 81 6.38 -0.68 0.82
N VAL A 82 7.63 -0.68 1.28
CA VAL A 82 8.60 0.38 1.01
C VAL A 82 10.00 -0.21 0.84
N HIS A 83 10.85 0.44 0.06
CA HIS A 83 12.25 0.06 -0.07
C HIS A 83 12.99 0.23 1.27
N CYS A 84 13.81 -0.75 1.64
CA CYS A 84 14.70 -0.71 2.79
C CYS A 84 16.13 -0.95 2.33
N ASP A 85 16.96 0.10 2.42
CA ASP A 85 18.38 0.05 2.00
C ASP A 85 19.18 -0.99 2.78
N THR A 86 18.93 -1.11 4.09
CA THR A 86 19.65 -2.01 5.01
C THR A 86 19.66 -3.45 4.54
N ILE A 87 18.55 -3.92 3.94
CA ILE A 87 18.42 -5.28 3.42
C ILE A 87 18.30 -5.32 1.89
N SER A 88 18.38 -4.15 1.25
CA SER A 88 18.24 -3.94 -0.20
C SER A 88 16.99 -4.60 -0.80
N ARG A 89 15.86 -4.53 -0.09
CA ARG A 89 14.59 -5.17 -0.47
C ARG A 89 13.40 -4.31 -0.05
N HIS A 90 12.26 -4.54 -0.72
CA HIS A 90 10.98 -4.03 -0.23
C HIS A 90 10.54 -4.80 1.02
N VAL A 91 10.11 -4.06 2.03
CA VAL A 91 9.54 -4.60 3.27
C VAL A 91 8.07 -4.21 3.37
N PRO A 92 7.18 -5.13 3.77
CA PRO A 92 5.78 -4.79 4.01
C PRO A 92 5.66 -3.86 5.21
N VAL A 93 4.81 -2.84 5.09
CA VAL A 93 4.54 -1.86 6.15
C VAL A 93 3.07 -1.79 6.56
N LEU A 94 2.18 -2.37 5.76
CA LEU A 94 0.77 -2.59 6.07
C LEU A 94 0.24 -3.77 5.26
N VAL A 95 -0.56 -4.63 5.88
CA VAL A 95 -1.25 -5.73 5.20
C VAL A 95 -2.72 -5.71 5.58
N SER A 96 -3.61 -5.68 4.59
CA SER A 96 -5.05 -5.90 4.81
C SER A 96 -5.52 -7.16 4.11
N LEU A 97 -6.15 -8.06 4.86
CA LEU A 97 -6.83 -9.23 4.33
C LEU A 97 -8.30 -8.90 4.13
N THR A 98 -8.80 -9.08 2.92
CA THR A 98 -10.16 -8.67 2.55
C THR A 98 -10.89 -9.79 1.83
N ARG A 99 -12.21 -9.89 2.05
CA ARG A 99 -13.02 -10.90 1.37
C ARG A 99 -13.32 -10.56 -0.09
N SER A 100 -13.32 -9.27 -0.40
CA SER A 100 -13.70 -8.73 -1.70
C SER A 100 -12.63 -7.76 -2.20
N ARG A 101 -12.81 -7.22 -3.41
CA ARG A 101 -12.06 -6.08 -3.96
C ARG A 101 -12.99 -4.89 -4.14
N THR A 102 -13.81 -4.63 -3.14
CA THR A 102 -14.69 -3.47 -3.19
C THR A 102 -13.87 -2.20 -3.05
N THR A 103 -14.42 -1.11 -3.54
CA THR A 103 -13.89 0.22 -3.26
C THR A 103 -13.71 0.49 -1.76
N ASN A 104 -14.58 -0.06 -0.92
CA ASN A 104 -14.47 0.12 0.53
C ASN A 104 -13.21 -0.56 1.10
N ASP A 105 -12.82 -1.72 0.57
CA ASP A 105 -11.65 -2.49 1.00
C ASP A 105 -10.35 -1.68 0.83
N TYR A 106 -10.18 -1.06 -0.36
CA TYR A 106 -9.04 -0.18 -0.63
C TYR A 106 -9.01 1.04 0.28
N LYS A 107 -10.18 1.63 0.54
CA LYS A 107 -10.30 2.80 1.42
C LYS A 107 -9.85 2.46 2.84
N ILE A 108 -10.31 1.33 3.39
CA ILE A 108 -9.90 0.87 4.73
C ILE A 108 -8.37 0.71 4.79
N HIS A 109 -7.77 0.12 3.74
CA HIS A 109 -6.32 -0.04 3.68
C HIS A 109 -5.59 1.31 3.74
N PHE A 110 -5.94 2.26 2.87
CA PHE A 110 -5.28 3.59 2.85
C PHE A 110 -5.57 4.42 4.10
N ASP A 111 -6.78 4.37 4.65
CA ASP A 111 -7.10 5.03 5.92
C ASP A 111 -6.16 4.56 7.04
N HIS A 112 -5.91 3.25 7.12
CA HIS A 112 -4.98 2.70 8.11
C HIS A 112 -3.52 3.05 7.83
N LEU A 113 -3.10 3.10 6.56
CA LEU A 113 -1.76 3.56 6.19
C LEU A 113 -1.54 5.00 6.67
N PHE A 114 -2.46 5.91 6.34
CA PHE A 114 -2.34 7.33 6.70
C PHE A 114 -2.41 7.53 8.22
N LYS A 115 -3.32 6.85 8.92
CA LYS A 115 -3.39 6.90 10.38
C LYS A 115 -2.10 6.44 11.05
N SER A 116 -1.40 5.45 10.47
CA SER A 116 -0.17 4.92 11.05
C SER A 116 1.00 5.93 11.07
N MET A 117 0.94 6.99 10.26
CA MET A 117 1.91 8.09 10.30
C MET A 117 1.77 8.97 11.55
N GLU A 118 0.60 8.95 12.20
CA GLU A 118 0.28 9.69 13.43
C GLU A 118 0.55 11.20 13.35
N CYS A 119 0.33 11.77 12.17
CA CYS A 119 0.46 13.22 11.95
C CYS A 119 -0.65 13.97 12.70
N GLN A 120 -0.28 15.07 13.34
CA GLN A 120 -1.17 15.94 14.12
C GLN A 120 -1.84 17.01 13.25
N THR A 121 -1.22 17.36 12.13
CA THR A 121 -1.75 18.31 11.14
C THR A 121 -1.61 17.75 9.74
N PHE A 122 -2.42 18.27 8.81
CA PHE A 122 -2.34 17.84 7.42
C PHE A 122 -1.03 18.29 6.76
N GLU A 123 -0.46 19.42 7.16
CA GLU A 123 0.85 19.89 6.67
C GLU A 123 1.96 18.92 7.05
N GLN A 124 1.92 18.42 8.29
CA GLN A 124 2.87 17.41 8.74
C GLN A 124 2.74 16.12 7.92
N PHE A 125 1.51 15.75 7.52
CA PHE A 125 1.30 14.63 6.61
C PHE A 125 1.93 14.91 5.23
N LEU A 126 1.70 16.08 4.63
CA LEU A 126 2.24 16.41 3.32
C LEU A 126 3.78 16.49 3.30
N ASP A 127 4.38 16.96 4.39
CA ASP A 127 5.84 17.02 4.54
C ASP A 127 6.47 15.63 4.67
N ARG A 128 5.78 14.71 5.35
CA ARG A 128 6.31 13.37 5.66
C ARG A 128 5.89 12.27 4.69
N PHE A 129 4.84 12.46 3.91
CA PHE A 129 4.31 11.40 3.05
C PHE A 129 5.05 11.41 1.69
N PRO A 130 5.90 10.42 1.40
CA PRO A 130 6.74 10.41 0.20
C PRO A 130 5.98 10.04 -1.09
N GLY A 131 4.66 9.84 -0.98
CA GLY A 131 3.81 9.36 -2.05
C GLY A 131 3.57 7.85 -2.01
N ASN A 132 2.68 7.40 -2.89
CA ASN A 132 2.33 6.00 -3.09
C ASN A 132 2.31 5.69 -4.60
N ILE A 133 2.94 4.59 -4.95
CA ILE A 133 2.92 3.96 -6.26
C ILE A 133 1.97 2.78 -6.16
N SER A 134 1.04 2.67 -7.11
CA SER A 134 0.13 1.53 -7.19
C SER A 134 0.03 1.02 -8.63
N ASP A 135 -0.05 -0.29 -8.75
CA ASP A 135 -0.11 -1.01 -10.03
C ASP A 135 -1.55 -1.19 -10.55
N PHE A 136 -2.59 -1.02 -9.71
CA PHE A 136 -3.92 -1.56 -10.00
C PHE A 136 -5.11 -0.59 -9.86
N SER A 137 -5.87 -0.49 -10.95
CA SER A 137 -7.28 -0.06 -11.04
C SER A 137 -7.64 1.39 -10.68
N ALA A 138 -8.59 1.95 -11.45
CA ALA A 138 -9.23 3.23 -11.12
C ALA A 138 -9.94 3.22 -9.75
N ALA A 139 -10.33 2.03 -9.26
CA ALA A 139 -10.96 1.87 -7.96
C ALA A 139 -9.99 2.15 -6.80
N GLU A 140 -8.75 1.66 -6.88
CA GLU A 140 -7.71 1.92 -5.87
C GLU A 140 -7.36 3.41 -5.82
N GLN A 141 -7.10 4.01 -6.99
CA GLN A 141 -6.81 5.44 -7.10
C GLN A 141 -7.95 6.31 -6.54
N ALA A 142 -9.20 5.99 -6.89
CA ALA A 142 -10.35 6.72 -6.39
C ALA A 142 -10.45 6.65 -4.86
N ARG A 143 -10.01 5.55 -4.25
CA ARG A 143 -10.13 5.33 -2.80
C ARG A 143 -8.97 5.88 -2.03
N PHE A 144 -7.77 5.87 -2.61
CA PHE A 144 -6.67 6.70 -2.14
C PHE A 144 -7.09 8.18 -2.10
N LYS A 145 -7.71 8.68 -3.17
CA LYS A 145 -8.23 10.06 -3.24
C LYS A 145 -9.26 10.34 -2.13
N THR A 146 -10.22 9.45 -1.91
CA THR A 146 -11.19 9.59 -0.82
C THR A 146 -10.52 9.59 0.55
N SER A 147 -9.58 8.67 0.81
CA SER A 147 -8.85 8.59 2.08
C SER A 147 -8.02 9.85 2.35
N LEU A 148 -7.46 10.50 1.33
CA LEU A 148 -6.77 11.79 1.49
C LEU A 148 -7.72 12.92 1.90
N ILE A 149 -8.91 12.98 1.29
CA ILE A 149 -9.93 13.98 1.63
C ILE A 149 -10.39 13.79 3.08
N ASP A 150 -10.65 12.54 3.48
CA ASP A 150 -11.08 12.22 4.84
C ASP A 150 -9.98 12.53 5.85
N LEU A 151 -8.72 12.23 5.53
CA LEU A 151 -7.58 12.58 6.37
C LEU A 151 -7.49 14.10 6.56
N ALA A 152 -7.52 14.87 5.47
CA ALA A 152 -7.47 16.33 5.53
C ALA A 152 -8.60 16.89 6.41
N THR A 153 -9.82 16.42 6.19
CA THR A 153 -10.99 16.81 6.99
C THR A 153 -10.80 16.47 8.47
N SER A 154 -10.32 15.26 8.79
CA SER A 154 -10.07 14.82 10.17
C SER A 154 -8.98 15.63 10.87
N LEU A 155 -8.06 16.22 10.10
CA LEU A 155 -6.98 17.10 10.58
C LEU A 155 -7.33 18.59 10.45
N GLY A 156 -8.61 18.93 10.31
CA GLY A 156 -9.12 20.30 10.35
C GLY A 156 -8.95 21.11 9.06
N ARG A 157 -8.64 20.46 7.93
CA ARG A 157 -8.58 21.11 6.61
C ARG A 157 -9.91 20.93 5.86
N GLU A 158 -10.69 22.00 5.80
CA GLU A 158 -11.99 22.02 5.10
C GLU A 158 -11.86 22.06 3.57
N THR A 159 -10.77 22.63 3.05
CA THR A 159 -10.53 22.74 1.61
C THR A 159 -9.14 22.25 1.26
N ILE A 160 -9.06 21.39 0.24
CA ILE A 160 -7.81 20.92 -0.36
C ILE A 160 -7.96 20.90 -1.89
N ASP A 161 -6.88 21.22 -2.60
CA ASP A 161 -6.79 20.99 -4.04
C ASP A 161 -6.43 19.52 -4.27
N VAL A 162 -7.46 18.67 -4.33
CA VAL A 162 -7.28 17.22 -4.37
C VAL A 162 -6.53 16.80 -5.63
N ASP A 163 -6.74 17.46 -6.77
CA ASP A 163 -6.13 17.05 -8.03
C ASP A 163 -4.62 17.37 -8.03
N LYS A 164 -4.23 18.53 -7.47
CA LYS A 164 -2.82 18.83 -7.22
C LYS A 164 -2.19 17.84 -6.24
N LEU A 165 -2.90 17.48 -5.16
CA LEU A 165 -2.40 16.51 -4.18
C LEU A 165 -2.21 15.12 -4.79
N MET A 166 -3.16 14.65 -5.60
CA MET A 166 -3.04 13.38 -6.31
C MET A 166 -1.83 13.39 -7.27
N GLN A 167 -1.57 14.51 -7.95
CA GLN A 167 -0.37 14.67 -8.79
C GLN A 167 0.94 14.68 -8.01
N GLN A 168 0.93 14.96 -6.71
CA GLN A 168 2.14 14.95 -5.87
C GLN A 168 2.33 13.60 -5.17
N THR A 169 1.23 12.99 -4.73
CA THR A 169 1.25 11.88 -3.75
C THR A 169 0.89 10.53 -4.35
N TYR A 170 0.39 10.48 -5.58
CA TYR A 170 0.02 9.22 -6.23
C TYR A 170 0.70 9.08 -7.59
N ARG A 171 1.28 7.90 -7.83
CA ARG A 171 1.86 7.52 -9.11
C ARG A 171 1.26 6.19 -9.55
N PHE A 172 0.86 6.13 -10.81
CA PHE A 172 0.45 4.88 -11.43
C PHE A 172 1.69 4.22 -12.04
N CYS A 173 1.88 2.93 -11.78
CA CYS A 173 2.95 2.18 -12.40
C CYS A 173 2.58 1.91 -13.87
N GLU A 174 3.16 2.68 -14.80
CA GLU A 174 3.01 2.41 -16.22
C GLU A 174 3.84 1.16 -16.60
N VAL A 175 3.22 -0.02 -16.55
CA VAL A 175 3.82 -1.22 -17.15
C VAL A 175 3.75 -1.08 -18.67
N ARG A 176 4.79 -0.48 -19.26
CA ARG A 176 4.97 -0.51 -20.72
C ARG A 176 5.26 -1.95 -21.11
N LYS A 177 4.34 -2.60 -21.84
CA LYS A 177 4.65 -3.84 -22.54
C LYS A 177 5.78 -3.53 -23.52
N TYR A 178 6.97 -4.04 -23.24
CA TYR A 178 8.03 -4.08 -24.25
C TYR A 178 7.53 -5.02 -25.35
N PHE A 179 7.10 -4.45 -26.48
CA PHE A 179 6.93 -5.21 -27.71
C PHE A 179 8.31 -5.25 -28.39
N PRO A 180 9.01 -6.40 -28.40
CA PRO A 180 10.21 -6.51 -29.22
C PRO A 180 9.75 -6.53 -30.69
N GLY A 181 9.75 -5.37 -31.34
CA GLY A 181 9.37 -5.31 -32.76
C GLY A 181 8.96 -3.97 -33.37
N LEU A 182 8.94 -2.84 -32.64
CA LEU A 182 8.62 -1.55 -33.27
C LEU A 182 9.53 -0.43 -32.75
N PHE A 183 10.81 -0.47 -33.14
CA PHE A 183 11.57 0.76 -33.30
C PHE A 183 11.36 1.26 -34.73
N SER A 184 10.41 2.18 -34.90
CA SER A 184 10.53 3.23 -35.90
C SER A 184 10.58 4.55 -35.14
N GLU A 185 11.81 5.06 -35.01
CA GLU A 185 12.19 6.46 -34.84
C GLU A 185 11.13 7.40 -34.26
N PHE A 186 11.26 7.72 -32.98
CA PHE A 186 10.95 9.08 -32.52
C PHE A 186 12.11 9.62 -31.70
N ASN A 187 12.80 10.53 -32.37
CA ASN A 187 13.92 11.33 -31.89
C ASN A 187 13.38 12.33 -30.86
N ILE A 188 13.69 12.16 -29.58
CA ILE A 188 13.51 13.23 -28.58
C ILE A 188 14.90 13.85 -28.36
N SER A 189 15.23 14.78 -29.24
CA SER A 189 16.15 15.85 -28.92
C SER A 189 15.45 16.80 -27.94
N GLY A 190 16.01 17.00 -26.75
CA GLY A 190 15.63 18.15 -25.93
C GLY A 190 15.88 18.03 -24.42
N PHE A 191 16.94 18.68 -23.97
CA PHE A 191 17.11 19.29 -22.65
C PHE A 191 17.56 18.41 -21.46
N LEU A 192 18.85 18.08 -21.47
CA LEU A 192 19.79 18.44 -20.40
C LEU A 192 20.90 19.23 -21.12
N VAL A 193 21.37 20.38 -20.65
CA VAL A 193 22.40 20.49 -19.60
C VAL A 193 22.45 21.95 -19.15
N GLY A 194 22.49 22.13 -17.83
CA GLY A 194 22.75 23.40 -17.17
C GLY A 194 24.17 23.90 -17.43
N SER A 195 24.27 25.23 -17.50
CA SER A 195 25.49 26.02 -17.63
C SER A 195 26.47 25.78 -16.48
N LEU A 196 27.67 25.33 -16.81
CA LEU A 196 28.96 25.42 -16.10
C LEU A 196 30.01 25.23 -17.23
N ASP A 197 31.04 26.02 -17.50
CA ASP A 197 31.68 27.18 -16.92
C ASP A 197 32.32 27.98 -18.08
N GLY A 198 32.99 29.10 -17.77
CA GLY A 198 33.84 29.84 -18.72
C GLY A 198 35.16 29.15 -19.08
#